data_AF-D8LM52-F1
#
_entry.id   AF-D8LM52-F1
#
_cell.length_a   1.000
_cell.length_b   1.000
_cell.length_c   1.000
_cell.angle_alpha   90.00
_cell.angle_beta   90.00
_cell.angle_gamma   90.00
#
_symmetry.space_group_name_H-M   'P 1'
#
loop_
_entity.id
_entity.type
_entity.pdbx_description
1 polymer ?
#
loop_
_entity_poly.entity_id
_entity_poly.type
_entity_poly.pdbx_seq_one_letter_code
_entity_poly.pdbx_strand_id
1 'polypeptide(L)'
;MVGGVITVPLLVAGTFDANLPAEQIQYLISAALIVSGITSIIQVMQVKIPKTNIVIGTGLVSVMGTSFTFLPVARDAISQMKEKSEFLDDNDEFDGVKAYGAVLGTFLVCSWVEIFLAFIKPNALRKVFPPIVTGVTVFLIGAALVGTGFKYWGGGAFCADNYAIDILCGGNGEVVLPFGSAVYVGLGFSVFAMLVRTFHRVAPRPKARRRP
;
A
#
# COMPACT_ATOMS: atom_id res chain seq x y z
N MET A 1 -3.00 10.22 5.62
CA MET A 1 -2.25 10.18 4.34
C MET A 1 -0.85 9.63 4.53
N VAL A 2 0.00 10.24 5.37
CA VAL A 2 1.42 9.83 5.58
C VAL A 2 1.58 8.32 5.82
N GLY A 3 0.84 7.73 6.77
CA GLY A 3 0.90 6.29 7.03
C GLY A 3 0.52 5.44 5.80
N GLY A 4 -0.42 5.89 4.98
CA GLY A 4 -0.81 5.18 3.76
C GLY A 4 0.26 5.22 2.67
N VAL A 5 0.90 6.37 2.49
CA VAL A 5 1.93 6.55 1.45
C VAL A 5 3.20 5.78 1.76
N ILE A 6 3.58 5.67 3.05
CA ILE A 6 4.80 4.98 3.48
C ILE A 6 4.62 3.45 3.55
N THR A 7 3.44 2.98 3.95
CA THR A 7 3.20 1.54 4.18
C THR A 7 3.28 0.71 2.91
N VAL A 8 2.77 1.19 1.78
CA VAL A 8 2.82 0.45 0.51
C VAL A 8 4.26 0.15 0.06
N PRO A 9 5.16 1.14 -0.13
CA PRO A 9 6.54 0.86 -0.51
C PRO A 9 7.27 0.05 0.56
N LEU A 10 6.99 0.25 1.86
CA LEU A 10 7.59 -0.55 2.92
C LEU A 10 7.17 -2.03 2.84
N LEU A 11 5.91 -2.32 2.52
CA LEU A 11 5.40 -3.68 2.43
C LEU A 11 5.88 -4.36 1.16
N VAL A 12 5.87 -3.70 0.00
CA VAL A 12 6.35 -4.32 -1.26
C VAL A 12 7.87 -4.44 -1.31
N ALA A 13 8.60 -3.45 -0.78
CA ALA A 13 10.06 -3.47 -0.80
C ALA A 13 10.67 -4.24 0.38
N GLY A 14 9.85 -4.56 1.38
CA GLY A 14 10.26 -5.29 2.56
C GLY A 14 10.85 -6.65 2.24
N THR A 15 11.60 -7.17 3.21
CA THR A 15 12.41 -8.40 3.17
C THR A 15 11.69 -9.66 2.66
N PHE A 16 10.36 -9.69 2.64
CA PHE A 16 9.57 -10.85 2.21
C PHE A 16 9.14 -10.83 0.76
N ASP A 17 9.05 -9.66 0.14
CA ASP A 17 8.62 -9.55 -1.25
C ASP A 17 9.85 -9.39 -2.13
N ALA A 18 10.32 -8.15 -2.27
CA ALA A 18 11.44 -7.81 -3.13
C ALA A 18 12.81 -7.84 -2.43
N ASN A 19 12.88 -8.10 -1.11
CA ASN A 19 14.15 -8.19 -0.35
C ASN A 19 15.18 -7.10 -0.70
N LEU A 20 14.73 -5.85 -0.81
CA LEU A 20 15.59 -4.75 -1.24
C LEU A 20 16.48 -4.30 -0.07
N PRO A 21 17.74 -3.89 -0.32
CA PRO A 21 18.59 -3.29 0.71
C PRO A 21 17.92 -2.07 1.36
N ALA A 22 18.23 -1.85 2.65
CA ALA A 22 17.60 -0.79 3.45
C ALA A 22 17.73 0.61 2.82
N GLU A 23 18.84 0.88 2.13
CA GLU A 23 19.07 2.13 1.39
C GLU A 23 18.01 2.35 0.29
N GLN A 24 17.68 1.30 -0.47
CA GLN A 24 16.67 1.37 -1.53
C GLN A 24 15.26 1.51 -0.96
N ILE A 25 14.95 0.87 0.17
CA ILE A 25 13.67 1.05 0.86
C ILE A 25 13.51 2.51 1.32
N GLN A 26 14.55 3.10 1.91
CA GLN A 26 14.54 4.51 2.32
C GLN A 26 14.36 5.45 1.12
N TYR A 27 15.08 5.18 0.03
CA TYR A 27 14.91 5.90 -1.23
C TYR A 27 13.45 5.83 -1.70
N LEU A 28 12.85 4.65 -1.73
CA LEU A 28 11.48 4.44 -2.20
C LEU A 28 10.44 5.17 -1.36
N ILE A 29 10.63 5.21 -0.04
CA ILE A 29 9.75 5.96 0.87
C ILE A 29 9.85 7.46 0.57
N SER A 30 11.07 7.99 0.42
CA SER A 30 11.28 9.41 0.10
C SER A 30 10.71 9.78 -1.28
N ALA A 31 10.93 8.94 -2.28
CA ALA A 31 10.38 9.10 -3.62
C ALA A 31 8.84 9.07 -3.61
N ALA A 32 8.22 8.14 -2.87
CA ALA A 32 6.77 8.04 -2.74
C ALA A 32 6.17 9.31 -2.12
N LEU A 33 6.80 9.88 -1.09
CA LEU A 33 6.36 11.13 -0.46
C LEU A 33 6.48 12.33 -1.42
N ILE A 34 7.58 12.44 -2.16
CA ILE A 34 7.80 13.52 -3.13
C ILE A 34 6.79 13.43 -4.29
N VAL A 35 6.66 12.26 -4.90
CA VAL A 35 5.74 12.02 -6.03
C VAL A 35 4.29 12.22 -5.61
N SER A 36 3.92 11.79 -4.40
CA SER A 36 2.60 12.04 -3.84
C SER A 36 2.30 13.53 -3.66
N GLY A 37 3.28 14.33 -3.24
CA GLY A 37 3.16 15.79 -3.20
C GLY A 37 2.98 16.41 -4.58
N ILE A 38 3.82 16.03 -5.55
CA ILE A 38 3.76 16.55 -6.93
C ILE A 38 2.42 16.20 -7.60
N THR A 39 2.00 14.93 -7.52
CA THR A 39 0.74 14.48 -8.11
C THR A 39 -0.48 15.12 -7.43
N SER A 40 -0.44 15.36 -6.12
CA SER A 40 -1.48 16.13 -5.44
C SER A 40 -1.55 17.56 -5.94
N ILE A 41 -0.40 18.23 -6.15
CA ILE A 41 -0.38 19.57 -6.74
C ILE A 41 -1.01 19.55 -8.13
N ILE A 42 -0.61 18.61 -9.00
CA ILE A 42 -1.18 18.48 -10.34
C ILE A 42 -2.70 18.25 -10.29
N GLN A 43 -3.20 17.45 -9.35
CA GLN A 43 -4.62 17.14 -9.24
C GLN A 43 -5.46 18.30 -8.69
N VAL A 44 -4.86 19.13 -7.84
CA VAL A 44 -5.48 20.37 -7.31
C VAL A 44 -5.43 21.48 -8.36
N MET A 45 -4.33 21.58 -9.11
CA MET A 45 -4.16 22.56 -10.18
C MET A 45 -5.00 22.17 -11.39
N GLN A 46 -6.13 22.85 -11.57
CA GLN A 46 -7.03 22.64 -12.69
C GLN A 46 -6.43 23.19 -13.99
N VAL A 47 -5.54 22.45 -14.63
CA VAL A 47 -4.90 22.86 -15.88
C VAL A 47 -5.76 22.44 -17.06
N LYS A 48 -6.28 23.43 -17.79
CA LYS A 48 -7.02 23.20 -19.04
C LYS A 48 -6.03 23.00 -20.18
N ILE A 49 -6.19 21.92 -20.93
CA ILE A 49 -5.38 21.69 -22.13
C ILE A 49 -5.85 22.67 -23.22
N PRO A 50 -4.97 23.54 -23.74
CA PRO A 50 -5.36 24.49 -24.78
C PRO A 50 -5.85 23.72 -26.03
N LYS A 51 -6.99 24.15 -26.59
CA LYS A 51 -7.71 23.56 -27.74
C LYS A 51 -8.59 22.32 -27.48
N THR A 52 -8.74 21.86 -26.23
CA THR A 52 -9.74 20.81 -25.90
C THR A 52 -10.58 21.20 -24.68
N ASN A 53 -11.76 20.59 -24.52
CA ASN A 53 -12.59 20.73 -23.30
C ASN A 53 -12.11 19.81 -22.16
N ILE A 54 -10.92 19.23 -22.27
CA ILE A 54 -10.36 18.29 -21.29
C ILE A 54 -9.58 19.10 -20.26
N VAL A 55 -9.86 18.79 -19.00
CA VAL A 55 -9.23 19.40 -17.84
C VAL A 55 -8.41 18.32 -17.15
N ILE A 56 -7.12 18.60 -16.95
CA ILE A 56 -6.27 17.77 -16.09
C ILE A 56 -6.43 18.31 -14.67
N GLY A 57 -6.69 17.40 -13.72
CA GLY A 57 -6.99 17.74 -12.34
C GLY A 57 -8.45 18.10 -12.10
N THR A 58 -8.80 18.18 -10.83
CA THR A 58 -10.19 18.33 -10.36
C THR A 58 -10.53 19.76 -9.95
N GLY A 59 -9.54 20.62 -9.68
CA GLY A 59 -9.78 21.97 -9.12
C GLY A 59 -10.31 21.96 -7.69
N LEU A 60 -10.33 20.79 -7.04
CA LEU A 60 -10.77 20.58 -5.67
C LEU A 60 -9.61 20.01 -4.85
N VAL A 61 -9.75 20.04 -3.52
CA VAL A 61 -8.78 19.42 -2.61
C VAL A 61 -8.80 17.90 -2.83
N SER A 62 -7.89 17.43 -3.66
CA SER A 62 -7.75 16.04 -4.07
C SER A 62 -6.33 15.58 -3.77
N VAL A 63 -6.22 14.72 -2.76
CA VAL A 63 -4.95 14.27 -2.19
C VAL A 63 -4.59 12.92 -2.80
N MET A 64 -3.48 12.86 -3.53
CA MET A 64 -3.01 11.68 -4.26
C MET A 64 -2.00 10.90 -3.44
N GLY A 65 -2.06 9.57 -3.46
CA GLY A 65 -1.11 8.70 -2.76
C GLY A 65 -1.07 7.31 -3.40
N THR A 66 -0.18 6.46 -2.90
CA THR A 66 -0.06 5.07 -3.34
C THR A 66 -1.31 4.29 -2.95
N SER A 67 -1.87 3.52 -3.88
CA SER A 67 -3.08 2.73 -3.62
C SER A 67 -2.75 1.39 -3.00
N PHE A 68 -3.45 1.05 -1.91
CA PHE A 68 -3.39 -0.27 -1.27
C PHE A 68 -3.94 -1.39 -2.13
N THR A 69 -4.69 -1.09 -3.20
CA THR A 69 -5.26 -2.09 -4.11
C THR A 69 -4.19 -2.87 -4.87
N PHE A 70 -3.01 -2.28 -5.05
CA PHE A 70 -1.90 -2.93 -5.76
C PHE A 70 -1.09 -3.87 -4.88
N LEU A 71 -1.18 -3.75 -3.56
CA LEU A 71 -0.32 -4.51 -2.65
C LEU A 71 -0.57 -6.02 -2.72
N PRO A 72 -1.81 -6.53 -2.67
CA PRO A 72 -2.06 -7.97 -2.85
C PRO A 72 -1.61 -8.48 -4.23
N VAL A 73 -1.79 -7.68 -5.28
CA VAL A 73 -1.42 -8.04 -6.66
C VAL A 73 0.11 -8.10 -6.82
N ALA A 74 0.83 -7.12 -6.27
CA ALA A 74 2.29 -7.09 -6.30
C ALA A 74 2.88 -8.27 -5.50
N ARG A 75 2.31 -8.59 -4.34
CA ARG A 75 2.72 -9.74 -3.52
C ARG A 75 2.56 -11.07 -4.28
N ASP A 76 1.39 -11.29 -4.87
CA ASP A 76 1.11 -12.50 -5.63
C ASP A 76 2.02 -12.59 -6.86
N ALA A 77 2.18 -11.50 -7.61
CA ALA A 77 3.09 -11.44 -8.75
C ALA A 77 4.54 -11.76 -8.36
N ILE A 78 5.04 -11.18 -7.26
CA ILE A 78 6.39 -11.44 -6.74
C ILE A 78 6.53 -12.89 -6.29
N SER A 79 5.53 -13.46 -5.62
CA SER A 79 5.56 -14.87 -5.23
C SER A 79 5.67 -15.81 -6.43
N GLN A 80 4.96 -15.52 -7.53
CA GLN A 80 5.05 -16.28 -8.77
C GLN A 80 6.36 -16.03 -9.52
N MET A 81 6.95 -14.84 -9.41
CA MET A 81 8.25 -14.52 -10.01
C MET A 81 9.41 -15.23 -9.32
N LYS A 82 9.31 -15.51 -8.00
CA LYS A 82 10.32 -16.28 -7.26
C LYS A 82 10.51 -17.70 -7.78
N GLU A 83 9.47 -18.29 -8.37
CA GLU A 83 9.54 -19.65 -8.94
C GLU A 83 10.11 -19.66 -10.37
N LYS A 84 10.28 -18.50 -11.01
CA LYS A 84 10.79 -18.39 -12.37
C LYS A 84 12.29 -18.13 -12.38
N SER A 85 13.02 -18.96 -13.11
CA SER A 85 14.48 -18.84 -13.28
C SER A 85 14.94 -17.54 -13.93
N GLU A 86 14.04 -16.77 -14.57
CA GLU A 86 14.36 -15.46 -15.16
C GLU A 86 14.66 -14.38 -14.11
N PHE A 87 14.17 -14.53 -12.89
CA PHE A 87 14.34 -13.57 -11.78
C PHE A 87 15.38 -14.02 -10.75
N LEU A 88 16.17 -15.03 -11.11
CA LEU A 88 17.32 -15.47 -10.34
C LEU A 88 18.58 -14.79 -10.91
N ASP A 89 19.45 -14.35 -10.01
CA ASP A 89 20.78 -13.83 -10.35
C ASP A 89 21.73 -14.98 -10.73
N ASP A 90 22.94 -14.67 -11.20
CA ASP A 90 23.95 -15.68 -11.61
C ASP A 90 24.31 -16.69 -10.48
N ASN A 91 23.97 -16.38 -9.22
CA ASN A 91 24.17 -17.24 -8.04
C ASN A 91 22.92 -18.05 -7.63
N ASP A 92 21.88 -18.11 -8.46
CA ASP A 92 20.59 -18.79 -8.18
C ASP A 92 19.81 -18.16 -6.99
N GLU A 93 20.14 -16.92 -6.63
CA GLU A 93 19.45 -16.13 -5.60
C GLU A 93 18.42 -15.19 -6.24
N PHE A 94 17.30 -14.94 -5.56
CA PHE A 94 16.23 -14.09 -6.07
C PHE A 94 16.65 -12.62 -6.17
N ASP A 95 16.71 -12.08 -7.39
CA ASP A 95 16.93 -10.65 -7.63
C ASP A 95 15.61 -9.88 -7.54
N GLY A 96 15.36 -9.36 -6.33
CA GLY A 96 14.16 -8.58 -6.09
C GLY A 96 14.20 -7.16 -6.65
N VAL A 97 15.35 -6.62 -7.06
CA VAL A 97 15.42 -5.36 -7.82
C VAL A 97 14.81 -5.55 -9.18
N LYS A 98 15.16 -6.65 -9.87
CA LYS A 98 14.60 -7.01 -11.17
C LYS A 98 13.10 -7.30 -11.09
N ALA A 99 12.67 -8.07 -10.09
CA ALA A 99 11.25 -8.36 -9.88
C ALA A 99 10.43 -7.09 -9.60
N TYR A 100 10.95 -6.20 -8.74
CA TYR A 100 10.29 -4.94 -8.42
C TYR A 100 10.26 -3.99 -9.65
N GLY A 101 11.34 -3.96 -10.42
CA GLY A 101 11.41 -3.22 -11.68
C GLY A 101 10.39 -3.71 -12.72
N ALA A 102 10.19 -5.03 -12.83
CA ALA A 102 9.17 -5.62 -13.69
C ALA A 102 7.76 -5.19 -13.25
N VAL A 103 7.46 -5.22 -11.95
CA VAL A 103 6.18 -4.75 -11.41
C VAL A 103 5.96 -3.26 -11.75
N LEU A 104 6.94 -2.40 -11.51
CA LEU A 104 6.85 -0.98 -11.87
C LEU A 104 6.66 -0.76 -13.38
N GLY A 105 7.34 -1.54 -14.22
CA GLY A 105 7.18 -1.51 -15.67
C GLY A 105 5.76 -1.89 -16.10
N THR A 106 5.18 -2.93 -15.50
CA THR A 106 3.78 -3.30 -15.77
C THR A 106 2.82 -2.19 -15.34
N PHE A 107 3.03 -1.55 -14.18
CA PHE A 107 2.21 -0.42 -13.75
C PHE A 107 2.32 0.78 -14.69
N LEU A 108 3.51 1.07 -15.21
CA LEU A 108 3.69 2.12 -16.21
C LEU A 108 2.88 1.84 -17.47
N VAL A 109 2.89 0.61 -17.98
CA VAL A 109 2.12 0.21 -19.16
C VAL A 109 0.62 0.25 -18.87
N CYS A 110 0.18 -0.30 -17.74
CA CYS A 110 -1.22 -0.30 -17.33
C CYS A 110 -1.77 1.12 -17.07
N SER A 111 -0.93 2.07 -16.66
CA SER A 111 -1.35 3.46 -16.45
C SER A 111 -1.91 4.10 -17.73
N TRP A 112 -1.39 3.74 -18.90
CA TRP A 112 -1.92 4.19 -20.18
C TRP A 112 -3.33 3.66 -20.42
N VAL A 113 -3.58 2.40 -20.07
CA VAL A 113 -4.92 1.80 -20.18
C VAL A 113 -5.90 2.56 -19.30
N GLU A 114 -5.52 2.93 -18.08
CA GLU A 114 -6.38 3.73 -17.19
C GLU A 114 -6.64 5.14 -17.75
N ILE A 115 -5.64 5.79 -18.34
CA ILE A 115 -5.82 7.10 -19.01
C ILE A 115 -6.83 6.98 -20.15
N PHE A 116 -6.78 5.91 -20.96
CA PHE A 116 -7.77 5.68 -22.01
C PHE A 116 -9.17 5.41 -21.45
N LEU A 117 -9.29 4.62 -20.39
CA LEU A 117 -10.55 4.36 -19.71
C LEU A 117 -11.14 5.62 -19.07
N ALA A 118 -10.31 6.60 -18.67
CA ALA A 118 -10.78 7.86 -18.10
C ALA A 118 -11.61 8.71 -19.08
N PHE A 119 -11.50 8.47 -20.40
CA PHE A 119 -12.34 9.12 -21.41
C PHE A 119 -13.73 8.50 -21.54
N ILE A 120 -13.98 7.33 -20.92
CA ILE A 120 -15.30 6.69 -20.93
C ILE A 120 -16.26 7.48 -20.03
N LYS A 121 -17.50 7.65 -20.49
CA LYS A 121 -18.53 8.36 -19.73
C LYS A 121 -18.74 7.69 -18.35
N PRO A 122 -18.79 8.46 -17.26
CA PRO A 122 -18.90 7.92 -15.90
C PRO A 122 -20.18 7.10 -15.67
N ASN A 123 -21.25 7.39 -16.42
CA ASN A 123 -22.51 6.63 -16.34
C ASN A 123 -22.37 5.20 -16.87
N ALA A 124 -21.50 4.97 -17.86
CA ALA A 124 -21.23 3.63 -18.36
C ALA A 124 -20.45 2.81 -17.32
N LEU A 125 -19.41 3.42 -16.72
CA LEU A 125 -18.60 2.80 -15.67
C LEU A 125 -19.45 2.41 -14.45
N ARG A 126 -20.37 3.28 -14.01
CA ARG A 126 -21.30 2.99 -12.90
C ARG A 126 -22.26 1.84 -13.18
N LYS A 127 -22.55 1.55 -14.45
CA LYS A 127 -23.41 0.43 -14.85
C LYS A 127 -22.63 -0.89 -14.90
N VAL A 128 -21.36 -0.84 -15.32
CA VAL A 128 -20.46 -2.01 -15.36
C VAL A 128 -20.01 -2.41 -13.96
N PHE A 129 -19.73 -1.43 -13.10
CA PHE A 129 -19.27 -1.64 -11.72
C PHE A 129 -20.31 -1.12 -10.72
N PRO A 130 -21.42 -1.85 -10.51
CA PRO A 130 -22.42 -1.46 -9.53
C PRO A 130 -21.84 -1.50 -8.11
N PRO A 131 -22.43 -0.76 -7.15
CA PRO A 131 -21.91 -0.61 -5.80
C PRO A 131 -21.74 -1.93 -5.03
N ILE A 132 -22.50 -2.97 -5.38
CA ILE A 132 -22.33 -4.30 -4.79
C ILE A 132 -21.00 -4.95 -5.18
N VAL A 133 -20.57 -4.80 -6.44
CA VAL A 133 -19.30 -5.37 -6.91
C VAL A 133 -18.13 -4.59 -6.31
N THR A 134 -18.18 -3.26 -6.37
CA THR A 134 -17.10 -2.44 -5.83
C THR A 134 -16.97 -2.59 -4.31
N GLY A 135 -18.08 -2.69 -3.58
CA GLY A 135 -18.09 -2.92 -2.14
C GLY A 135 -17.46 -4.26 -1.74
N VAL A 136 -17.85 -5.35 -2.40
CA VAL A 136 -17.30 -6.69 -2.12
C VAL A 136 -15.80 -6.75 -2.44
N THR A 137 -15.38 -6.18 -3.57
CA THR A 137 -13.96 -6.16 -3.94
C THR A 137 -13.11 -5.38 -2.92
N VAL A 138 -13.56 -4.19 -2.50
CA VAL A 138 -12.84 -3.40 -1.48
C VAL A 138 -12.78 -4.13 -0.13
N PHE A 139 -13.85 -4.83 0.25
CA PHE A 139 -13.86 -5.65 1.46
C PHE A 139 -12.83 -6.79 1.40
N LEU A 140 -12.75 -7.51 0.28
CA LEU A 140 -11.78 -8.59 0.08
C LEU A 140 -10.34 -8.10 0.10
N ILE A 141 -10.06 -6.96 -0.53
CA ILE A 141 -8.74 -6.31 -0.48
C ILE A 141 -8.39 -5.98 0.97
N GLY A 142 -9.33 -5.39 1.73
CA GLY A 142 -9.13 -5.10 3.14
C GLY A 142 -8.86 -6.36 3.97
N ALA A 143 -9.64 -7.42 3.78
CA ALA A 143 -9.47 -8.68 4.51
C ALA A 143 -8.09 -9.32 4.26
N ALA A 144 -7.61 -9.33 3.02
CA ALA A 144 -6.28 -9.84 2.68
C ALA A 144 -5.16 -9.03 3.37
N LEU A 145 -5.31 -7.70 3.41
CA LEU A 145 -4.32 -6.81 4.02
C LEU A 145 -4.31 -6.90 5.56
N VAL A 146 -5.47 -7.10 6.19
CA VAL A 146 -5.55 -7.32 7.64
C VAL A 146 -4.70 -8.54 8.04
N GLY A 147 -4.72 -9.61 7.25
CA GLY A 147 -3.87 -10.78 7.46
C GLY A 147 -2.38 -10.42 7.51
N THR A 148 -1.90 -9.64 6.54
CA THR A 148 -0.51 -9.16 6.54
C THR A 148 -0.21 -8.27 7.75
N GLY A 149 -1.14 -7.38 8.12
CA GLY A 149 -1.00 -6.52 9.31
C GLY A 149 -0.81 -7.32 10.60
N PHE A 150 -1.55 -8.41 10.79
CA PHE A 150 -1.37 -9.29 11.95
C PHE A 150 -0.04 -10.05 11.93
N LYS A 151 0.46 -10.47 10.76
CA LYS A 151 1.81 -11.06 10.66
C LYS A 151 2.89 -10.06 11.12
N TYR A 152 2.78 -8.79 10.74
CA TYR A 152 3.70 -7.75 11.21
C TYR A 152 3.50 -7.40 12.68
N TRP A 153 2.27 -7.46 13.20
CA TRP A 153 2.02 -7.31 14.64
C TRP A 153 2.71 -8.43 15.45
N GLY A 154 2.69 -9.66 14.96
CA GLY A 154 3.31 -10.80 15.65
C GLY A 154 4.84 -10.84 15.63
N GLY A 155 5.53 -9.92 14.95
CA GLY A 155 7.00 -9.90 14.88
C GLY A 155 7.57 -10.04 13.47
N GLY A 156 6.73 -10.12 12.44
CA GLY A 156 7.14 -10.08 11.03
C GLY A 156 6.60 -11.25 10.20
N ALA A 157 6.51 -11.04 8.89
CA ALA A 157 5.94 -12.06 7.99
C ALA A 157 6.83 -13.32 7.85
N PHE A 158 8.16 -13.23 7.96
CA PHE A 158 9.03 -14.43 7.95
C PHE A 158 8.62 -15.44 8.99
N CYS A 159 8.52 -14.96 10.23
CA CYS A 159 8.37 -15.83 11.37
C CYS A 159 6.93 -16.32 11.47
N ALA A 160 5.98 -15.54 10.95
CA ALA A 160 4.60 -15.97 10.80
C ALA A 160 4.50 -17.18 9.84
N ASP A 161 5.25 -17.17 8.74
CA ASP A 161 5.21 -18.24 7.74
C ASP A 161 6.08 -19.45 8.16
N ASN A 162 7.10 -19.24 8.99
CA ASN A 162 7.99 -20.29 9.51
C ASN A 162 7.76 -20.60 10.99
N TYR A 163 6.55 -20.42 11.51
CA TYR A 163 6.23 -20.57 12.95
C TYR A 163 6.50 -21.98 13.50
N ALA A 164 6.60 -22.99 12.65
CA ALA A 164 6.85 -24.38 13.03
C ALA A 164 8.32 -24.67 13.38
N ILE A 165 9.21 -23.74 13.04
CA ILE A 165 10.64 -23.80 13.38
C ILE A 165 10.84 -22.68 14.40
N ASP A 166 11.51 -22.96 15.53
CA ASP A 166 11.82 -21.95 16.58
C ASP A 166 12.85 -20.92 16.07
N ILE A 167 12.44 -20.13 15.09
CA ILE A 167 13.23 -19.08 14.46
C ILE A 167 12.98 -17.79 15.24
N LEU A 168 14.08 -17.16 15.64
CA LEU A 168 14.06 -15.85 16.27
C LEU A 168 13.92 -14.77 15.19
N CYS A 169 12.97 -13.83 15.38
CA CYS A 169 12.72 -12.76 14.43
C CYS A 169 13.80 -11.67 14.51
N GLY A 170 14.72 -11.66 13.54
CA GLY A 170 15.67 -10.56 13.35
C GLY A 170 15.10 -9.41 12.52
N GLY A 171 15.64 -8.20 12.69
CA GLY A 171 15.31 -7.03 11.85
C GLY A 171 14.34 -6.01 12.48
N ASN A 172 13.79 -6.28 13.67
CA ASN A 172 12.94 -5.35 14.41
C ASN A 172 13.71 -4.52 15.46
N GLY A 173 14.99 -4.21 15.19
CA GLY A 173 15.93 -3.60 16.13
C GLY A 173 16.79 -4.64 16.86
N GLU A 174 17.28 -4.30 18.06
CA GLU A 174 18.15 -5.16 18.88
C GLU A 174 17.41 -6.36 19.52
N VAL A 175 16.07 -6.34 19.49
CA VAL A 175 15.24 -7.33 20.17
C VAL A 175 14.89 -8.46 19.20
N VAL A 176 15.49 -9.63 19.43
CA VAL A 176 15.25 -10.86 18.66
C VAL A 176 14.41 -11.81 19.49
N LEU A 177 13.11 -11.89 19.19
CA LEU A 177 12.14 -12.71 19.92
C LEU A 177 11.39 -13.65 18.97
N PRO A 178 10.83 -14.77 19.47
CA PRO A 178 9.99 -15.63 18.65
C PRO A 178 8.71 -14.90 18.21
N PHE A 179 8.12 -15.41 17.13
CA PHE A 179 6.84 -14.92 16.65
C PHE A 179 5.76 -15.00 17.75
N GLY A 180 4.95 -13.97 17.87
CA GLY A 180 3.87 -13.90 18.84
C GLY A 180 4.32 -13.65 20.28
N SER A 181 5.59 -13.25 20.51
CA SER A 181 6.05 -12.86 21.84
C SER A 181 5.17 -11.75 22.44
N ALA A 182 5.00 -11.78 23.77
CA ALA A 182 4.18 -10.80 24.48
C ALA A 182 4.64 -9.34 24.25
N VAL A 183 5.94 -9.14 23.97
CA VAL A 183 6.51 -7.83 23.66
C VAL A 183 5.97 -7.30 22.33
N TYR A 184 5.97 -8.10 21.26
CA TYR A 184 5.43 -7.68 19.96
C TYR A 184 3.93 -7.44 20.00
N VAL A 185 3.19 -8.33 20.67
CA VAL A 185 1.74 -8.16 20.85
C VAL A 185 1.42 -6.90 21.67
N GLY A 186 2.15 -6.67 22.76
CA GLY A 186 2.00 -5.50 23.62
C GLY A 186 2.33 -4.19 22.89
N LEU A 187 3.35 -4.19 22.03
CA LEU A 187 3.75 -3.01 21.24
C LEU A 187 2.64 -2.65 20.25
N GLY A 188 2.14 -3.60 19.45
CA GLY A 188 1.03 -3.33 18.54
C GLY A 188 -0.27 -2.96 19.26
N PHE A 189 -0.56 -3.56 20.43
CA PHE A 189 -1.72 -3.16 21.24
C PHE A 189 -1.58 -1.73 21.77
N SER A 190 -0.39 -1.32 22.18
CA SER A 190 -0.13 0.05 22.65
C SER A 190 -0.40 1.09 21.55
N VAL A 191 0.02 0.80 20.32
CA VAL A 191 -0.25 1.65 19.15
C VAL A 191 -1.76 1.71 18.88
N PHE A 192 -2.45 0.56 18.92
CA PHE A 192 -3.89 0.51 18.72
C PHE A 192 -4.66 1.29 19.80
N ALA A 193 -4.31 1.11 21.08
CA ALA A 193 -4.90 1.84 22.20
C ALA A 193 -4.65 3.36 22.08
N MET A 194 -3.45 3.77 21.65
CA MET A 194 -3.12 5.17 21.39
C MET A 194 -3.98 5.74 20.25
N LEU A 195 -4.19 4.99 19.18
CA LEU A 195 -5.06 5.38 18.06
C LEU A 195 -6.50 5.56 18.54
N VAL A 196 -7.07 4.57 19.24
CA VAL A 196 -8.44 4.63 19.78
C VAL A 196 -8.62 5.86 20.69
N ARG A 197 -7.66 6.11 21.59
CA ARG A 197 -7.70 7.28 22.49
C ARG A 197 -7.64 8.60 21.73
N THR A 198 -6.83 8.67 20.68
CA THR A 198 -6.69 9.88 19.85
C THR A 198 -7.99 10.15 19.09
N PHE A 199 -8.60 9.13 18.48
CA PHE A 199 -9.88 9.25 17.80
C PHE A 199 -11.00 9.71 18.74
N HIS A 200 -11.05 9.18 19.96
CA HIS A 200 -12.04 9.61 20.95
C HIS A 200 -11.89 11.08 21.37
N ARG A 201 -10.68 11.65 21.30
CA ARG A 201 -10.44 13.07 21.63
C ARG A 201 -10.73 14.01 20.46
N VAL A 202 -10.52 13.55 19.23
CA VAL A 202 -10.68 14.36 18.01
C VAL A 202 -12.11 14.30 17.45
N ALA A 203 -12.90 13.28 17.82
CA ALA A 203 -14.29 13.17 17.41
C ALA A 203 -15.04 14.48 17.76
N PRO A 204 -15.60 15.20 16.77
CA PRO A 204 -16.33 16.42 17.03
C PRO A 204 -17.49 16.09 17.95
N ARG A 205 -17.55 16.76 19.12
CA ARG A 205 -18.71 16.64 20.01
C ARG A 205 -19.96 16.93 19.17
N PRO A 206 -21.00 16.08 19.21
CA PRO A 206 -22.21 16.33 18.44
C PRO A 206 -22.73 17.72 18.81
N LYS A 207 -22.73 18.65 17.84
CA LYS A 207 -23.35 19.96 18.02
C LYS A 207 -24.81 19.67 18.37
N ALA A 208 -25.21 20.01 19.59
CA ALA A 208 -26.59 19.90 20.03
C ALA A 208 -27.46 20.57 18.96
N ARG A 209 -28.29 19.77 18.31
CA ARG A 209 -29.24 20.20 17.29
C ARG A 209 -30.13 21.24 17.96
N ARG A 210 -29.86 22.54 17.74
CA ARG A 210 -30.81 23.61 18.06
C ARG A 210 -32.06 23.26 17.28
N ARG A 211 -33.07 22.73 17.97
CA ARG A 211 -34.41 22.59 17.41
C ARG A 211 -34.94 24.01 17.13
N PRO A 212 -35.69 24.21 16.03
CA PRO A 212 -36.31 25.48 15.70
C PRO A 212 -37.32 25.89 16.78
#